data_AF-A0A254NIE1-F1
#
_entry.id   AF-A0A254NIE1-F1
#
_cell.length_a   1.000
_cell.length_b   1.000
_cell.length_c   1.000
_cell.angle_alpha   90.00
_cell.angle_beta   90.00
_cell.angle_gamma   90.00
#
_symmetry.space_group_name_H-M   'P 1'
#
loop_
_entity.id
_entity.type
_entity.pdbx_description
1 polymer ?
#
loop_
_entity_poly.entity_id
_entity_poly.type
_entity_poly.pdbx_seq_one_letter_code
_entity_poly.pdbx_strand_id
1 'polypeptide(L)'
;MNNLKSTMLLALVTSVVGLLIAVFAILPIPFNALAGLAAAGLVLWYFRRLETRGQKIGFIVWAVVYFLFFTVLITAVRYRMGLL
;
A
#
# COMPACT_ATOMS: atom_id res chain seq x y z
N MET A 1 3.74 19.00 -15.96
CA MET A 1 2.69 18.18 -15.30
C MET A 1 2.50 18.75 -13.89
N ASN A 2 1.33 19.29 -13.52
CA ASN A 2 1.16 20.03 -12.26
C ASN A 2 1.59 19.19 -11.05
N ASN A 3 2.63 19.65 -10.33
CA ASN A 3 3.31 18.91 -9.26
C ASN A 3 2.35 18.32 -8.21
N LEU A 4 1.28 19.04 -7.85
CA LEU A 4 0.27 18.58 -6.90
C LEU A 4 -0.46 17.30 -7.33
N LYS A 5 -0.87 17.19 -8.60
CA LYS A 5 -1.59 16.01 -9.09
C LYS A 5 -0.70 14.77 -9.03
N SER A 6 0.59 14.91 -9.35
CA SER A 6 1.54 13.80 -9.29
C SER A 6 1.81 13.36 -7.85
N THR A 7 1.96 14.31 -6.92
CA THR A 7 2.15 14.01 -5.49
C THR A 7 0.92 13.34 -4.88
N MET A 8 -0.28 13.84 -5.17
CA MET A 8 -1.53 13.23 -4.67
C MET A 8 -1.71 11.82 -5.23
N LEU A 9 -1.40 11.60 -6.51
CA LEU A 9 -1.46 10.28 -7.13
C LEU A 9 -0.46 9.32 -6.48
N LEU A 10 0.76 9.78 -6.19
CA LEU A 10 1.77 8.97 -5.49
C LEU A 10 1.29 8.59 -4.07
N ALA A 11 0.79 9.55 -3.30
CA ALA A 11 0.26 9.30 -1.96
C ALA A 11 -0.94 8.33 -1.99
N LEU A 12 -1.86 8.51 -2.95
CA LEU A 12 -3.01 7.64 -3.11
C LEU A 12 -2.60 6.21 -3.48
N VAL A 13 -1.72 6.04 -4.45
CA VAL A 13 -1.30 4.70 -4.88
C VAL A 13 -0.49 4.00 -3.79
N THR A 14 0.45 4.70 -3.14
CA THR A 14 1.26 4.12 -2.06
C THR A 14 0.43 3.77 -0.83
N SER A 15 -0.60 4.57 -0.51
CA SER A 15 -1.54 4.25 0.58
C SER A 15 -2.42 3.03 0.25
N VAL A 16 -2.95 2.94 -0.97
CA VAL A 16 -3.71 1.75 -1.41
C VAL A 16 -2.82 0.51 -1.41
N VAL A 17 -1.59 0.60 -1.90
CA VAL A 17 -0.64 -0.52 -1.87
C VAL A 17 -0.32 -0.93 -0.43
N GLY A 18 -0.02 0.04 0.45
CA GLY A 18 0.27 -0.23 1.86
C GLY A 18 -0.92 -0.89 2.57
N LEU A 19 -2.14 -0.44 2.28
CA LEU A 19 -3.37 -1.04 2.81
C LEU A 19 -3.56 -2.48 2.32
N LEU A 20 -3.39 -2.74 1.01
CA LEU A 20 -3.55 -4.08 0.45
C LEU A 20 -2.54 -5.07 1.05
N ILE A 21 -1.30 -4.64 1.29
CA ILE A 21 -0.27 -5.47 1.95
C ILE A 21 -0.63 -5.70 3.43
N ALA A 22 -1.11 -4.68 4.14
CA ALA A 22 -1.54 -4.85 5.53
C ALA A 22 -2.73 -5.82 5.66
N VAL A 23 -3.69 -5.72 4.75
CA VAL A 23 -4.87 -6.59 4.70
C VAL A 23 -4.51 -8.00 4.25
N PHE A 24 -3.50 -8.18 3.39
CA PHE A 24 -2.96 -9.49 3.01
C PHE A 24 -2.55 -10.33 4.22
N ALA A 25 -1.93 -9.73 5.23
CA ALA A 25 -1.46 -10.43 6.43
C ALA A 25 -2.61 -10.96 7.32
N ILE A 26 -3.83 -10.53 7.06
CA ILE A 26 -4.99 -10.74 7.94
C ILE A 26 -6.08 -11.55 7.25
N LEU A 27 -6.25 -11.41 5.94
CA LEU A 27 -7.24 -12.15 5.18
C LEU A 27 -6.96 -13.67 5.21
N PRO A 28 -8.00 -14.51 5.34
CA PRO A 28 -7.86 -15.94 5.14
C PRO A 28 -7.60 -16.27 3.66
N ILE A 29 -6.98 -17.43 3.41
CA ILE A 29 -6.84 -18.00 2.07
C ILE A 29 -8.24 -18.33 1.53
N PRO A 30 -8.57 -18.01 0.27
CA PRO A 30 -7.68 -17.52 -0.81
C PRO A 30 -7.69 -15.99 -0.99
N PHE A 31 -8.45 -15.26 -0.18
CA PHE A 31 -8.65 -13.82 -0.38
C PHE A 31 -7.37 -13.01 -0.15
N ASN A 32 -6.48 -13.48 0.72
CA ASN A 32 -5.15 -12.88 0.84
C ASN A 32 -4.38 -12.91 -0.48
N ALA A 33 -4.36 -14.04 -1.21
CA ALA A 33 -3.66 -14.15 -2.49
C ALA A 33 -4.18 -13.14 -3.52
N LEU A 34 -5.49 -12.88 -3.55
CA LEU A 34 -6.08 -11.85 -4.40
C LEU A 34 -5.61 -10.44 -4.01
N ALA A 35 -5.57 -10.12 -2.71
CA ALA A 35 -5.05 -8.84 -2.23
C ALA A 35 -3.56 -8.66 -2.56
N GLY A 36 -2.76 -9.73 -2.45
CA GLY A 36 -1.35 -9.73 -2.82
C GLY A 36 -1.12 -9.53 -4.32
N LEU A 37 -1.90 -10.21 -5.16
CA LEU A 37 -1.87 -10.02 -6.62
C LEU A 37 -2.30 -8.61 -7.02
N ALA A 38 -3.35 -8.07 -6.40
CA ALA A 38 -3.80 -6.71 -6.62
C ALA A 38 -2.70 -5.70 -6.24
N ALA A 39 -2.05 -5.87 -5.08
CA ALA A 39 -0.95 -5.03 -4.64
C ALA A 39 0.23 -5.08 -5.63
N ALA A 40 0.64 -6.29 -6.04
CA ALA A 40 1.71 -6.48 -7.00
C ALA A 40 1.40 -5.83 -8.36
N GLY A 41 0.17 -6.00 -8.86
CA GLY A 41 -0.29 -5.37 -10.10
C GLY A 41 -0.24 -3.83 -10.04
N LEU A 42 -0.71 -3.25 -8.94
CA LEU A 42 -0.68 -1.80 -8.71
C LEU A 42 0.74 -1.26 -8.63
N VAL A 43 1.62 -1.94 -7.90
CA VAL A 43 3.05 -1.59 -7.81
C VAL A 43 3.67 -1.63 -9.20
N LEU A 44 3.53 -2.73 -9.94
CA LEU A 44 4.14 -2.86 -11.27
C LEU A 44 3.64 -1.79 -12.24
N TRP A 45 2.33 -1.53 -12.26
CA TRP A 45 1.73 -0.53 -13.14
C TRP A 45 2.22 0.88 -12.81
N TYR A 46 2.21 1.27 -11.54
CA TYR A 46 2.60 2.61 -11.14
C TYR A 46 4.11 2.82 -11.21
N PHE A 47 4.90 1.82 -10.81
CA PHE A 47 6.36 1.89 -10.80
C PHE A 47 6.93 2.06 -12.22
N ARG A 48 6.26 1.49 -13.24
CA ARG A 48 6.60 1.71 -14.66
C ARG A 48 6.37 3.15 -15.13
N ARG A 49 5.47 3.90 -14.48
CA ARG A 49 5.20 5.32 -14.80
C ARG A 49 6.20 6.29 -14.15
N LEU A 50 7.05 5.81 -13.25
CA LEU A 50 8.05 6.64 -12.57
C LEU A 50 9.33 6.68 -13.42
N GLU A 51 9.72 7.88 -13.86
CA GLU A 51 10.89 8.07 -14.73
C GLU A 51 12.18 8.19 -13.91
N THR A 52 12.14 8.93 -12.79
CA THR A 52 13.33 9.24 -12.01
C THR A 52 13.59 8.22 -10.90
N ARG A 53 14.87 7.97 -10.59
CA ARG A 53 15.26 7.12 -9.45
C ARG A 53 14.71 7.64 -8.12
N GLY A 54 14.70 8.96 -7.93
CA GLY A 54 14.19 9.59 -6.71
C GLY A 54 12.71 9.30 -6.47
N GLN A 55 11.87 9.38 -7.51
CA GLN A 55 10.45 9.04 -7.40
C GLN A 55 10.22 7.56 -7.07
N LYS A 56 11.03 6.65 -7.63
CA LYS A 56 10.96 5.21 -7.33
C LYS A 56 11.28 4.92 -5.87
N ILE A 57 12.33 5.55 -5.34
CA ILE A 57 12.68 5.43 -3.92
C ILE A 57 11.55 6.00 -3.05
N GLY A 58 11.06 7.20 -3.37
CA GLY A 58 9.94 7.81 -2.66
C GLY A 58 8.71 6.93 -2.64
N PHE A 59 8.36 6.30 -3.77
CA PHE A 59 7.26 5.36 -3.86
C PHE A 59 7.42 4.18 -2.89
N ILE A 60 8.60 3.55 -2.85
CA ILE A 60 8.87 2.41 -1.95
C ILE A 60 8.79 2.86 -0.49
N VAL A 61 9.43 3.98 -0.15
CA VAL A 61 9.45 4.52 1.22
C VAL A 61 8.01 4.80 1.70
N TRP A 62 7.22 5.51 0.89
CA TRP A 62 5.83 5.81 1.26
C TRP A 62 4.96 4.57 1.32
N ALA A 63 5.14 3.59 0.42
CA ALA A 63 4.41 2.33 0.49
C ALA A 63 4.70 1.57 1.79
N VAL A 64 5.95 1.54 2.24
CA VAL A 64 6.35 0.94 3.52
C VAL A 64 5.75 1.70 4.71
N VAL A 65 5.83 3.04 4.69
CA VAL A 65 5.23 3.88 5.75
C VAL A 65 3.73 3.63 5.87
N TYR A 66 3.00 3.62 4.75
CA TYR A 66 1.57 3.33 4.76
C TYR A 66 1.26 1.89 5.16
N PHE A 67 2.06 0.91 4.73
CA PHE A 67 1.92 -0.47 5.20
C PHE A 67 2.01 -0.57 6.72
N LEU A 68 3.02 0.05 7.34
CA LEU A 68 3.18 0.04 8.80
C LEU A 68 2.00 0.77 9.48
N PHE A 69 1.62 1.94 8.95
CA PHE A 69 0.50 2.72 9.47
C PHE A 69 -0.82 1.93 9.45
N PHE A 70 -1.17 1.32 8.32
CA PHE A 70 -2.40 0.52 8.22
C PHE A 70 -2.33 -0.76 9.03
N THR A 71 -1.17 -1.43 9.08
CA THR A 71 -0.99 -2.61 9.94
C THR A 71 -1.28 -2.27 11.41
N VAL A 72 -0.72 -1.18 11.92
CA VAL A 72 -0.96 -0.73 13.30
C VAL A 72 -2.44 -0.40 13.51
N LEU A 73 -3.07 0.34 12.59
CA LEU A 73 -4.49 0.69 12.67
C LEU A 73 -5.38 -0.55 12.70
N ILE A 74 -5.21 -1.47 11.75
CA ILE A 74 -6.02 -2.68 11.66
C ILE A 74 -5.80 -3.55 12.90
N THR A 75 -4.56 -3.68 13.38
CA THR A 75 -4.23 -4.44 14.59
C THR A 75 -4.90 -3.84 15.82
N ALA A 76 -4.83 -2.52 16.02
CA ALA A 76 -5.49 -1.83 17.12
C ALA A 76 -7.02 -2.02 17.08
N VAL A 77 -7.60 -1.93 15.88
CA VAL A 77 -9.03 -2.15 15.65
C VAL A 77 -9.44 -3.60 15.95
N ARG A 78 -8.66 -4.59 15.51
CA ARG A 78 -8.90 -6.01 15.81
C ARG A 78 -8.74 -6.33 17.29
N TYR A 79 -7.74 -5.76 17.94
CA TYR A 79 -7.53 -5.89 19.39
C TYR A 79 -8.74 -5.36 20.16
N ARG A 80 -9.24 -4.18 19.79
CA ARG A 80 -10.45 -3.58 20.39
C ARG A 80 -11.72 -4.38 20.14
N MET A 81 -11.76 -5.20 19.09
CA MET A 81 -12.86 -6.12 18.79
C MET A 81 -12.69 -7.51 19.42
N GLY A 82 -11.60 -7.78 20.15
CA GLY A 82 -11.32 -9.10 20.72
C GLY A 82 -11.02 -10.19 19.67
N LEU A 83 -10.54 -9.79 18.48
CA LEU A 83 -10.21 -10.69 17.36
C LEU A 83 -8.72 -11.06 17.30
N LEU A 84 -7.97 -10.72 18.34
CA LEU A 84 -6.55 -11.00 18.62
C LEU A 84 -6.44 -11.36 20.09
#